data_AF-A0A820C4W3-F1
#
_entry.id   AF-A0A820C4W3-F1
#
_cell.length_a   1.000
_cell.length_b   1.000
_cell.length_c   1.000
_cell.angle_alpha   90.00
_cell.angle_beta   90.00
_cell.angle_gamma   90.00
#
_symmetry.space_group_name_H-M   'P 1'
#
loop_
_entity.id
_entity.type
_entity.pdbx_description
1 polymer ?
#
loop_
_entity_poly.entity_id
_entity_poly.type
_entity_poly.pdbx_seq_one_letter_code
_entity_poly.pdbx_strand_id
1 'polypeptide(L)'
;MIKHLRKTNQVLSSTFKTWFLKESFFKTIASVLEDISINSHKYLDQNENMRSLSVLIESIQSFQVGNDLIRNNPIVLLLVDPIIKCLCSSIYIDTLKQIHIKSIDRNAFEDFILGTCPCYCAWNRGQAQIIIINALCLNNMLKFYQEIYDLFLPTIDDWEYALMESIFYMTALLRYVAFYSTTREYLKTNLKIIDSILIILNSNCLLDNILITTDYNSKTNLTDSAISFIFNLTHDFDMLTIIKENSFFSKDIFLKLKNSQGDRVKLHALMILSKILNEQDILNLDHIDELTSIFIDYLSRAMDDPCHTFQDVPIEHLLTSLKGMFFLDKNRQRVYNKF
;
A
#
# COMPACT_ATOMS: atom_id res chain seq x y z
N MET A 1 5.45 6.04 24.44
CA MET A 1 6.33 4.93 24.01
C MET A 1 7.30 5.33 22.90
N ILE A 2 6.83 5.92 21.78
CA ILE A 2 7.67 6.40 20.66
C ILE A 2 8.71 7.48 21.07
N LYS A 3 8.36 8.39 22.00
CA LYS A 3 9.32 9.37 22.56
C LYS A 3 10.42 8.73 23.41
N HIS A 4 10.18 7.56 24.01
CA HIS A 4 11.22 6.85 24.76
C HIS A 4 12.17 6.09 23.82
N LEU A 5 11.66 5.50 22.74
CA LEU A 5 12.48 4.85 21.69
C LEU A 5 13.47 5.81 21.00
N ARG A 6 13.09 7.07 20.78
CA ARG A 6 14.01 8.08 20.19
C ARG A 6 15.20 8.43 21.07
N LYS A 7 15.06 8.36 22.41
CA LYS A 7 16.18 8.62 23.35
C LYS A 7 17.06 7.39 23.59
N THR A 8 16.52 6.17 23.48
CA THR A 8 17.32 4.93 23.55
C THR A 8 18.10 4.64 22.26
N ASN A 9 17.70 5.20 21.11
CA ASN A 9 18.41 5.04 19.83
C ASN A 9 19.81 5.66 19.77
N GLN A 10 20.18 6.55 20.71
CA GLN A 10 21.54 7.11 20.76
C GLN A 10 22.55 6.26 21.56
N VAL A 11 22.09 5.39 22.47
CA VAL A 11 22.97 4.60 23.34
C VAL A 11 23.07 3.13 22.91
N LEU A 12 22.08 2.61 22.17
CA LEU A 12 22.14 1.29 21.53
C LEU A 12 23.02 1.25 20.26
N SER A 13 23.63 2.37 19.87
CA SER A 13 23.93 2.65 18.47
C SER A 13 25.23 2.09 17.89
N SER A 14 26.17 1.54 18.66
CA SER A 14 27.41 0.97 18.10
C SER A 14 27.32 -0.56 18.02
N THR A 15 27.10 -1.24 19.15
CA THR A 15 27.01 -2.71 19.20
C THR A 15 25.84 -3.26 18.38
N PHE A 16 24.65 -2.65 18.49
CA PHE A 16 23.48 -3.07 17.70
C PHE A 16 23.73 -2.86 16.20
N LYS A 17 24.36 -1.74 15.79
CA LYS A 17 24.81 -1.53 14.40
C LYS A 17 25.81 -2.58 13.94
N THR A 18 26.77 -2.96 14.78
CA THR A 18 27.78 -3.98 14.43
C THR A 18 27.17 -5.37 14.28
N TRP A 19 26.16 -5.72 15.10
CA TRP A 19 25.47 -7.01 15.01
C TRP A 19 24.49 -7.07 13.84
N PHE A 20 23.80 -5.95 13.58
CA PHE A 20 22.91 -5.78 12.43
C PHE A 20 23.62 -5.92 11.08
N LEU A 21 24.94 -5.77 11.03
CA LEU A 21 25.74 -5.94 9.81
C LEU A 21 26.42 -7.32 9.72
N LYS A 22 26.15 -8.25 10.67
CA LYS A 22 26.70 -9.61 10.58
C LYS A 22 25.84 -10.47 9.67
N GLU A 23 26.41 -10.84 8.54
CA GLU A 23 25.75 -11.71 7.55
C GLU A 23 25.27 -13.04 8.16
N SER A 24 26.03 -13.61 9.10
CA SER A 24 25.66 -14.85 9.79
C SER A 24 24.33 -14.75 10.54
N PHE A 25 24.02 -13.59 11.12
CA PHE A 25 22.76 -13.36 11.83
C PHE A 25 21.58 -13.41 10.85
N PHE A 26 21.69 -12.70 9.73
CA PHE A 26 20.67 -12.69 8.67
C PHE A 26 20.49 -14.07 8.03
N LYS A 27 21.58 -14.83 7.85
CA LYS A 27 21.53 -16.22 7.39
C LYS A 27 20.78 -17.13 8.36
N THR A 28 20.98 -16.96 9.67
CA THR A 28 20.22 -17.73 10.67
C THR A 28 18.73 -17.41 10.59
N ILE A 29 18.35 -16.14 10.53
CA ILE A 29 16.94 -15.75 10.38
C ILE A 29 16.36 -16.31 9.06
N ALA A 30 17.08 -16.14 7.95
CA ALA A 30 16.68 -16.67 6.65
C ALA A 30 16.42 -18.19 6.70
N SER A 31 17.30 -18.96 7.34
CA SER A 31 17.09 -20.41 7.49
C SER A 31 15.84 -20.78 8.29
N VAL A 32 15.49 -19.99 9.31
CA VAL A 32 14.26 -20.19 10.09
C VAL A 32 13.03 -19.87 9.24
N LEU A 33 13.08 -18.79 8.46
CA LEU A 33 12.00 -18.41 7.53
C LEU A 33 11.78 -19.47 6.45
N GLU A 34 12.86 -20.02 5.90
CA GLU A 34 12.78 -21.12 4.94
C GLU A 34 12.16 -22.37 5.58
N ASP A 35 12.54 -22.72 6.82
CA ASP A 35 11.91 -23.85 7.50
C ASP A 35 10.43 -23.60 7.78
N ILE A 36 10.02 -22.38 8.17
CA ILE A 36 8.61 -22.02 8.35
C ILE A 36 7.83 -22.19 7.03
N SER A 37 8.40 -21.76 5.89
CA SER A 37 7.75 -21.87 4.59
C SER A 37 7.48 -23.32 4.14
N ILE A 38 8.23 -24.28 4.67
CA ILE A 38 8.16 -25.72 4.31
C ILE A 38 7.44 -26.53 5.41
N ASN A 39 7.73 -26.24 6.68
CA ASN A 39 7.39 -27.05 7.86
C ASN A 39 6.52 -26.31 8.89
N SER A 40 5.67 -25.37 8.45
CA SER A 40 4.87 -24.50 9.34
C SER A 40 4.03 -25.20 10.41
N HIS A 41 3.57 -26.44 10.18
CA HIS A 41 2.79 -27.20 11.16
C HIS A 41 3.53 -27.37 12.49
N LYS A 42 4.88 -27.35 12.49
CA LYS A 42 5.71 -27.37 13.70
C LYS A 42 5.64 -26.08 14.52
N TYR A 43 5.16 -25.00 13.91
CA TYR A 43 5.22 -23.63 14.42
C TYR A 43 3.86 -23.05 14.82
N LEU A 44 2.76 -23.71 14.46
CA LEU A 44 1.40 -23.25 14.77
C LEU A 44 1.17 -23.01 16.27
N ASP A 45 1.75 -23.85 17.14
CA ASP A 45 1.60 -23.74 18.60
C ASP A 45 2.71 -22.92 19.29
N GLN A 46 3.69 -22.41 18.53
CA GLN A 46 4.88 -21.74 19.09
C GLN A 46 4.71 -20.23 19.24
N ASN A 47 3.67 -19.80 19.96
CA ASN A 47 3.27 -18.39 20.04
C ASN A 47 4.41 -17.44 20.47
N GLU A 48 5.21 -17.79 21.49
CA GLU A 48 6.30 -16.93 21.99
C GLU A 48 7.45 -16.77 20.98
N ASN A 49 7.78 -17.86 20.27
CA ASN A 49 8.82 -17.84 19.24
C ASN A 49 8.37 -17.01 18.04
N MET A 50 7.11 -17.16 17.61
CA MET A 50 6.54 -16.36 16.52
C MET A 50 6.52 -14.87 16.87
N ARG A 51 6.06 -14.51 18.08
CA ARG A 51 6.11 -13.11 18.55
C ARG A 51 7.53 -12.54 18.54
N SER A 52 8.49 -13.32 19.02
CA SER A 52 9.90 -12.91 19.06
C SER A 52 10.45 -12.68 17.65
N LEU A 53 10.10 -13.55 16.71
CA LEU A 53 10.47 -13.42 15.31
C LEU A 53 9.80 -12.19 14.66
N SER A 54 8.51 -11.95 14.92
CA SER A 54 7.81 -10.76 14.42
C SER A 54 8.49 -9.47 14.88
N VAL A 55 8.73 -9.34 16.19
CA VAL A 55 9.42 -8.18 16.77
C VAL A 55 10.81 -7.98 16.16
N LEU A 56 11.52 -9.07 15.89
CA LEU A 56 12.83 -9.01 15.26
C LEU A 56 12.75 -8.46 13.82
N ILE A 57 11.84 -8.98 13.00
CA ILE A 57 11.65 -8.53 11.62
C ILE A 57 11.16 -7.07 11.57
N GLU A 58 10.22 -6.69 12.44
CA GLU A 58 9.73 -5.31 12.56
C GLU A 58 10.82 -4.33 13.01
N SER A 59 11.70 -4.77 13.91
CA SER A 59 12.85 -3.98 14.34
C SER A 59 13.84 -3.77 13.19
N ILE A 60 14.05 -4.80 12.37
CA ILE A 60 14.87 -4.73 11.16
C ILE A 60 14.27 -3.74 10.16
N GLN A 61 12.97 -3.85 9.89
CA GLN A 61 12.25 -2.93 9.01
C GLN A 61 12.30 -1.49 9.51
N SER A 62 12.00 -1.26 10.79
CA SER A 62 12.05 0.07 11.41
C SER A 62 13.42 0.71 11.30
N PHE A 63 14.47 -0.10 11.43
CA PHE A 63 15.85 0.35 11.31
C PHE A 63 16.24 0.71 9.86
N GLN A 64 15.73 -0.04 8.87
CA GLN A 64 15.90 0.27 7.44
C GLN A 64 15.20 1.58 7.06
N VAL A 65 13.95 1.78 7.49
CA VAL A 65 13.17 2.99 7.16
C VAL A 65 13.86 4.25 7.70
N GLY A 66 14.54 4.16 8.84
CA GLY A 66 15.30 5.28 9.41
C GLY A 66 16.71 5.49 8.84
N ASN A 67 17.18 4.68 7.88
CA ASN A 67 18.57 4.74 7.41
C ASN A 67 18.79 4.22 5.97
N ASP A 68 19.01 5.15 5.03
CA ASP A 68 19.22 4.83 3.60
C ASP A 68 20.46 3.98 3.29
N LEU A 69 21.52 4.05 4.09
CA LEU A 69 22.72 3.21 3.91
C LEU A 69 22.42 1.74 4.20
N ILE A 70 21.45 1.49 5.09
CA ILE A 70 21.05 0.14 5.49
C ILE A 70 19.94 -0.38 4.58
N ARG A 71 19.00 0.48 4.19
CA ARG A 71 17.93 0.14 3.25
C ARG A 71 18.45 -0.45 1.94
N ASN A 72 19.58 0.05 1.44
CA ASN A 72 20.22 -0.44 0.21
C ASN A 72 21.32 -1.48 0.47
N ASN A 73 21.50 -1.95 1.70
CA ASN A 73 22.52 -2.93 2.03
C ASN A 73 22.12 -4.33 1.51
N PRO A 74 22.97 -5.01 0.72
CA PRO A 74 22.67 -6.35 0.22
C PRO A 74 22.32 -7.38 1.29
N ILE A 75 22.81 -7.21 2.52
CA ILE A 75 22.50 -8.10 3.64
C ILE A 75 21.01 -8.15 3.98
N VAL A 76 20.28 -7.04 3.75
CA VAL A 76 18.84 -6.94 3.97
C VAL A 76 18.07 -7.78 2.96
N LEU A 77 18.60 -7.92 1.74
CA LEU A 77 18.00 -8.75 0.69
C LEU A 77 18.00 -10.23 1.06
N LEU A 78 18.85 -10.67 1.98
CA LEU A 78 18.86 -12.05 2.48
C LEU A 78 17.55 -12.46 3.15
N LEU A 79 16.73 -11.51 3.61
CA LEU A 79 15.43 -11.81 4.22
C LEU A 79 14.27 -11.71 3.23
N VAL A 80 14.43 -10.98 2.13
CA VAL A 80 13.35 -10.73 1.18
C VAL A 80 12.88 -12.03 0.52
N ASP A 81 13.80 -12.85 0.02
CA ASP A 81 13.46 -14.12 -0.64
C ASP A 81 12.83 -15.16 0.31
N PRO A 82 13.37 -15.42 1.51
CA PRO A 82 12.70 -16.29 2.49
C PRO A 82 11.31 -15.81 2.93
N ILE A 83 11.12 -14.51 3.11
CA ILE A 83 9.78 -13.96 3.42
C ILE A 83 8.83 -14.17 2.24
N ILE A 84 9.29 -13.95 1.01
CA ILE A 84 8.49 -14.23 -0.19
C ILE A 84 8.13 -15.72 -0.27
N LYS A 85 9.04 -16.64 0.03
CA LYS A 85 8.74 -18.08 0.10
C LYS A 85 7.64 -18.37 1.12
N CYS A 86 7.63 -17.67 2.26
CA CYS A 86 6.52 -17.76 3.22
C CYS A 86 5.20 -17.29 2.59
N LEU A 87 5.17 -16.15 1.89
CA LEU A 87 3.97 -15.61 1.23
C LEU A 87 3.48 -16.46 0.04
N CYS A 88 4.39 -17.14 -0.65
CA CYS A 88 4.10 -18.07 -1.74
C CYS A 88 3.72 -19.48 -1.26
N SER A 89 3.84 -19.76 0.04
CA SER A 89 3.55 -21.08 0.58
C SER A 89 2.04 -21.37 0.59
N SER A 90 1.67 -22.66 0.50
CA SER A 90 0.27 -23.07 0.67
C SER A 90 -0.27 -22.65 2.03
N ILE A 91 0.60 -22.57 3.04
CA ILE A 91 0.25 -22.24 4.41
C ILE A 91 -0.26 -20.82 4.53
N TYR A 92 0.42 -19.84 3.91
CA TYR A 92 -0.08 -18.47 3.87
C TYR A 92 -1.51 -18.41 3.30
N ILE A 93 -1.74 -19.14 2.20
CA ILE A 93 -3.04 -19.21 1.53
C ILE A 93 -4.09 -19.87 2.43
N ASP A 94 -3.75 -21.01 3.03
CA ASP A 94 -4.64 -21.80 3.87
C ASP A 94 -5.00 -21.04 5.16
N THR A 95 -4.02 -20.42 5.82
CA THR A 95 -4.25 -19.58 7.00
C THR A 95 -5.18 -18.42 6.67
N LEU A 96 -4.96 -17.74 5.53
CA LEU A 96 -5.81 -16.64 5.12
C LEU A 96 -7.25 -17.09 4.79
N LYS A 97 -7.41 -18.23 4.11
CA LYS A 97 -8.74 -18.81 3.82
C LYS A 97 -9.50 -19.24 5.08
N GLN A 98 -8.79 -19.55 6.16
CA GLN A 98 -9.37 -20.01 7.43
C GLN A 98 -9.70 -18.87 8.40
N ILE A 99 -9.26 -17.63 8.14
CA ILE A 99 -9.64 -16.49 8.98
C ILE A 99 -11.17 -16.36 9.01
N HIS A 100 -11.71 -16.29 10.23
CA HIS A 100 -13.11 -16.02 10.44
C HIS A 100 -13.40 -14.53 10.13
N ILE A 101 -14.43 -14.26 9.33
CA ILE A 101 -14.80 -12.90 8.89
C ILE A 101 -14.97 -11.93 10.07
N LYS A 102 -15.55 -12.42 11.17
CA LYS A 102 -15.79 -11.66 12.41
C LYS A 102 -14.63 -11.69 13.41
N SER A 103 -13.44 -12.14 13.02
CA SER A 103 -12.30 -12.20 13.93
C SER A 103 -11.71 -10.82 14.18
N ILE A 104 -11.59 -10.46 15.45
CA ILE A 104 -10.93 -9.22 15.88
C ILE A 104 -9.45 -9.49 16.14
N ASP A 105 -9.12 -10.67 16.66
CA ASP A 105 -7.76 -11.04 17.02
C ASP A 105 -7.17 -12.07 16.05
N ARG A 106 -5.84 -12.12 16.03
CA ARG A 106 -5.01 -13.14 15.38
C ARG A 106 -4.14 -13.82 16.43
N ASN A 107 -3.83 -15.09 16.21
CA ASN A 107 -2.77 -15.74 16.98
C ASN A 107 -1.39 -15.26 16.48
N ALA A 108 -0.32 -15.58 17.22
CA ALA A 108 1.00 -15.06 16.88
C ALA A 108 1.54 -15.57 15.53
N PHE A 109 1.15 -16.77 15.13
CA PHE A 109 1.53 -17.32 13.82
C PHE A 109 0.79 -16.57 12.69
N GLU A 110 -0.50 -16.32 12.85
CA GLU A 110 -1.30 -15.51 11.93
C GLU A 110 -0.78 -14.08 11.82
N ASP A 111 -0.46 -13.44 12.94
CA ASP A 111 0.16 -12.10 12.96
C ASP A 111 1.47 -12.09 12.19
N PHE A 112 2.31 -13.11 12.37
CA PHE A 112 3.57 -13.23 11.67
C PHE A 112 3.37 -13.41 10.15
N ILE A 113 2.57 -14.40 9.73
CA ILE A 113 2.47 -14.80 8.33
C ILE A 113 1.58 -13.86 7.51
N LEU A 114 0.51 -13.31 8.10
CA LEU A 114 -0.47 -12.43 7.43
C LEU A 114 -0.27 -10.94 7.75
N GLY A 115 0.53 -10.61 8.76
CA GLY A 115 0.86 -9.24 9.15
C GLY A 115 2.32 -8.89 8.88
N THR A 116 3.24 -9.45 9.66
CA THR A 116 4.65 -9.08 9.63
C THR A 116 5.31 -9.36 8.27
N CYS A 117 5.14 -10.57 7.71
CA CYS A 117 5.72 -10.95 6.42
C CYS A 117 5.31 -10.02 5.26
N PRO A 118 4.01 -9.83 4.97
CA PRO A 118 3.61 -8.97 3.85
C PRO A 118 3.88 -7.50 4.14
N CYS A 119 3.82 -7.05 5.40
CA CYS A 119 4.26 -5.71 5.80
C CYS A 119 5.73 -5.48 5.47
N TYR A 120 6.61 -6.41 5.83
CA TYR A 120 8.04 -6.30 5.52
C TYR A 120 8.27 -6.11 4.02
N CYS A 121 7.63 -6.95 3.18
CA CYS A 121 7.75 -6.81 1.73
C CYS A 121 7.19 -5.47 1.22
N ALA A 122 6.04 -5.02 1.71
CA ALA A 122 5.41 -3.79 1.24
C ALA A 122 6.31 -2.56 1.45
N TRP A 123 7.10 -2.53 2.52
CA TRP A 123 7.94 -1.37 2.84
C TRP A 123 9.36 -1.44 2.25
N ASN A 124 9.70 -2.55 1.59
CA ASN A 124 10.96 -2.67 0.88
C ASN A 124 10.92 -1.97 -0.49
N ARG A 125 12.07 -1.43 -0.93
CA ARG A 125 12.22 -0.62 -2.14
C ARG A 125 13.47 -1.05 -2.92
N GLY A 126 13.60 -0.58 -4.16
CA GLY A 126 14.81 -0.79 -4.95
C GLY A 126 14.99 -2.25 -5.38
N GLN A 127 16.15 -2.86 -5.12
CA GLN A 127 16.44 -4.24 -5.56
C GLN A 127 15.45 -5.27 -5.01
N ALA A 128 15.03 -5.12 -3.75
CA ALA A 128 14.01 -5.98 -3.14
C ALA A 128 12.66 -5.93 -3.90
N GLN A 129 12.32 -4.78 -4.46
CA GLN A 129 11.07 -4.58 -5.18
C GLN A 129 11.00 -5.40 -6.47
N ILE A 130 12.14 -5.61 -7.14
CA ILE A 130 12.23 -6.48 -8.33
C ILE A 130 11.92 -7.93 -7.95
N ILE A 131 12.45 -8.40 -6.82
CA ILE A 131 12.18 -9.76 -6.31
C ILE A 131 10.70 -9.92 -5.99
N ILE A 132 10.08 -8.91 -5.35
CA ILE A 132 8.65 -8.90 -5.04
C ILE A 132 7.79 -8.93 -6.32
N ILE A 133 8.15 -8.15 -7.35
CA ILE A 133 7.44 -8.15 -8.65
C ILE A 133 7.49 -9.54 -9.28
N ASN A 134 8.67 -10.15 -9.32
CA ASN A 134 8.84 -11.50 -9.86
C ASN A 134 7.98 -12.50 -9.10
N ALA A 135 7.94 -12.41 -7.77
CA ALA A 135 7.09 -13.29 -6.98
C ALA A 135 5.58 -13.06 -7.25
N LEU A 136 5.14 -11.81 -7.39
CA LEU A 136 3.75 -11.48 -7.69
C LEU A 136 3.30 -12.00 -9.06
N CYS A 137 4.12 -11.79 -10.10
CA CYS A 137 3.76 -12.09 -11.48
C CYS A 137 4.13 -13.52 -11.92
N LEU A 138 5.29 -14.05 -11.51
CA LEU A 138 5.80 -15.35 -11.97
C LEU A 138 5.41 -16.51 -11.05
N ASN A 139 5.29 -16.27 -9.73
CA ASN A 139 4.90 -17.31 -8.78
C ASN A 139 3.39 -17.37 -8.52
N ASN A 140 2.57 -16.77 -9.40
CA ASN A 140 1.11 -16.81 -9.37
C ASN A 140 0.45 -16.25 -8.08
N MET A 141 1.14 -15.45 -7.27
CA MET A 141 0.53 -14.81 -6.08
C MET A 141 -0.71 -13.97 -6.44
N LEU A 142 -0.72 -13.31 -7.61
CA LEU A 142 -1.90 -12.57 -8.07
C LEU A 142 -3.13 -13.46 -8.27
N LYS A 143 -2.95 -14.69 -8.75
CA LYS A 143 -4.06 -15.65 -8.88
C LYS A 143 -4.60 -16.03 -7.50
N PHE A 144 -3.72 -16.25 -6.52
CA PHE A 144 -4.15 -16.52 -5.14
C PHE A 144 -4.85 -15.31 -4.52
N TYR A 145 -4.36 -14.10 -4.76
CA TYR A 145 -5.02 -12.89 -4.29
C TYR A 145 -6.41 -12.77 -4.87
N GLN A 146 -6.60 -13.11 -6.15
CA GLN A 146 -7.93 -13.17 -6.76
C GLN A 146 -8.84 -14.19 -6.05
N GLU A 147 -8.35 -15.39 -5.74
CA GLU A 147 -9.14 -16.39 -5.02
C GLU A 147 -9.59 -15.89 -3.64
N ILE A 148 -8.72 -15.17 -2.93
CA ILE A 148 -9.03 -14.58 -1.62
C ILE A 148 -10.06 -13.45 -1.76
N TYR A 149 -9.92 -12.58 -2.77
CA TYR A 149 -10.93 -11.55 -3.05
C TYR A 149 -12.29 -12.17 -3.39
N ASP A 150 -12.32 -13.15 -4.28
CA ASP A 150 -13.54 -13.87 -4.67
C ASP A 150 -14.23 -14.51 -3.45
N LEU A 151 -13.43 -15.02 -2.49
CA LEU A 151 -13.94 -15.65 -1.27
C LEU A 151 -14.58 -14.64 -0.30
N PHE A 152 -13.90 -13.52 -0.03
CA PHE A 152 -14.29 -12.64 1.08
C PHE A 152 -15.11 -11.42 0.65
N LEU A 153 -14.91 -10.87 -0.56
CA LEU A 153 -15.53 -9.60 -0.98
C LEU A 153 -17.06 -9.58 -0.88
N PRO A 154 -17.80 -10.69 -1.11
CA PRO A 154 -19.25 -10.71 -0.92
C PRO A 154 -19.72 -10.33 0.49
N THR A 155 -18.81 -10.34 1.49
CA THR A 155 -19.10 -10.09 2.91
C THR A 155 -18.34 -8.88 3.47
N ILE A 156 -17.85 -7.97 2.61
CA ILE A 156 -16.98 -6.84 2.99
C ILE A 156 -17.53 -5.97 4.14
N ASP A 157 -18.85 -5.85 4.23
CA ASP A 157 -19.50 -5.05 5.28
C ASP A 157 -19.40 -5.69 6.68
N ASP A 158 -19.16 -7.00 6.75
CA ASP A 158 -19.01 -7.77 7.99
C ASP A 158 -17.53 -7.99 8.41
N TRP A 159 -16.58 -7.50 7.62
CA TRP A 159 -15.16 -7.73 7.89
C TRP A 159 -14.69 -7.00 9.14
N GLU A 160 -14.15 -7.78 10.08
CA GLU A 160 -13.52 -7.26 11.29
C GLU A 160 -12.00 -7.11 11.11
N TYR A 161 -11.35 -6.58 12.16
CA TYR A 161 -9.96 -6.14 12.14
C TYR A 161 -8.97 -7.13 11.49
N ALA A 162 -8.98 -8.41 11.89
CA ALA A 162 -7.99 -9.39 11.44
C ALA A 162 -8.02 -9.64 9.92
N LEU A 163 -9.22 -9.77 9.36
CA LEU A 163 -9.40 -9.96 7.93
C LEU A 163 -9.07 -8.67 7.18
N MET A 164 -9.60 -7.53 7.66
CA MET A 164 -9.38 -6.22 7.05
C MET A 164 -7.89 -5.89 6.94
N GLU A 165 -7.13 -6.15 8.01
CA GLU A 165 -5.69 -5.89 8.05
C GLU A 165 -4.91 -6.83 7.11
N SER A 166 -5.30 -8.10 7.03
CA SER A 166 -4.68 -9.06 6.10
C SER A 166 -4.88 -8.66 4.63
N ILE A 167 -6.10 -8.25 4.26
CA ILE A 167 -6.41 -7.74 2.92
C ILE A 167 -5.72 -6.40 2.64
N PHE A 168 -5.58 -5.54 3.64
CA PHE A 168 -4.80 -4.32 3.55
C PHE A 168 -3.35 -4.62 3.15
N TYR A 169 -2.67 -5.57 3.80
CA TYR A 169 -1.28 -5.88 3.47
C TYR A 169 -1.12 -6.46 2.07
N MET A 170 -2.06 -7.30 1.61
CA MET A 170 -2.09 -7.75 0.21
C MET A 170 -2.21 -6.57 -0.75
N THR A 171 -3.14 -5.65 -0.48
CA THR A 171 -3.37 -4.46 -1.31
C THR A 171 -2.16 -3.51 -1.28
N ALA A 172 -1.48 -3.39 -0.14
CA ALA A 172 -0.28 -2.59 0.02
C ALA A 172 0.88 -3.12 -0.85
N LEU A 173 1.03 -4.44 -0.97
CA LEU A 173 2.01 -5.04 -1.88
C LEU A 173 1.70 -4.67 -3.34
N LEU A 174 0.44 -4.82 -3.75
CA LEU A 174 -0.02 -4.47 -5.10
C LEU A 174 0.24 -2.99 -5.42
N ARG A 175 -0.09 -2.09 -4.49
CA ARG A 175 0.12 -0.65 -4.62
C ARG A 175 1.54 -0.34 -5.11
N TYR A 176 2.55 -0.92 -4.48
CA TYR A 176 3.93 -0.54 -4.73
C TYR A 176 4.51 -1.11 -6.01
N VAL A 177 3.96 -2.21 -6.51
CA VAL A 177 4.39 -2.79 -7.79
C VAL A 177 3.58 -2.29 -8.98
N ALA A 178 2.44 -1.64 -8.76
CA ALA A 178 1.55 -1.12 -9.79
C ALA A 178 2.18 -0.08 -10.73
N PHE A 179 3.33 0.51 -10.35
CA PHE A 179 4.08 1.41 -11.22
C PHE A 179 4.90 0.71 -12.31
N TYR A 180 5.19 -0.59 -12.15
CA TYR A 180 6.10 -1.32 -13.02
C TYR A 180 5.37 -1.88 -14.24
N SER A 181 6.01 -1.77 -15.40
CA SER A 181 5.46 -2.26 -16.67
C SER A 181 5.13 -3.75 -16.60
N THR A 182 6.01 -4.59 -16.05
CA THR A 182 5.78 -6.03 -15.89
C THR A 182 4.49 -6.34 -15.14
N THR A 183 4.23 -5.64 -14.03
CA THR A 183 3.01 -5.82 -13.25
C THR A 183 1.78 -5.33 -14.03
N ARG A 184 1.87 -4.18 -14.71
CA ARG A 184 0.76 -3.64 -15.52
C ARG A 184 0.39 -4.57 -16.66
N GLU A 185 1.38 -5.08 -17.40
CA GLU A 185 1.15 -6.05 -18.48
C GLU A 185 0.45 -7.31 -17.98
N TYR A 186 0.82 -7.80 -16.79
CA TYR A 186 0.11 -8.92 -16.17
C TYR A 186 -1.34 -8.55 -15.83
N LEU A 187 -1.57 -7.39 -15.21
CA LEU A 187 -2.91 -6.93 -14.83
C LEU A 187 -3.82 -6.70 -16.04
N LYS A 188 -3.29 -6.26 -17.19
CA LYS A 188 -4.05 -6.16 -18.45
C LYS A 188 -4.70 -7.50 -18.86
N THR A 189 -4.06 -8.61 -18.50
CA THR A 189 -4.58 -9.96 -18.77
C THR A 189 -5.40 -10.55 -17.61
N ASN A 190 -5.40 -9.90 -16.44
CA ASN A 190 -6.06 -10.36 -15.21
C ASN A 190 -6.84 -9.22 -14.55
N LEU A 191 -7.86 -8.73 -15.26
CA LEU A 191 -8.64 -7.55 -14.87
C LEU A 191 -9.37 -7.67 -13.54
N LYS A 192 -9.70 -8.91 -13.11
CA LYS A 192 -10.45 -9.16 -11.87
C LYS A 192 -9.80 -8.59 -10.60
N ILE A 193 -8.48 -8.44 -10.58
CA ILE A 193 -7.80 -7.79 -9.44
C ILE A 193 -8.21 -6.31 -9.37
N ILE A 194 -8.32 -5.65 -10.51
CA ILE A 194 -8.78 -4.25 -10.59
C ILE A 194 -10.24 -4.17 -10.17
N ASP A 195 -11.09 -5.09 -10.65
CA ASP A 195 -12.50 -5.18 -10.24
C ASP A 195 -12.61 -5.28 -8.72
N SER A 196 -11.82 -6.17 -8.12
CA SER A 196 -11.79 -6.43 -6.68
C SER A 196 -11.43 -5.17 -5.89
N ILE A 197 -10.39 -4.44 -6.31
CA ILE A 197 -9.99 -3.19 -5.64
C ILE A 197 -11.03 -2.08 -5.85
N LEU A 198 -11.67 -2.00 -7.02
CA LEU A 198 -12.76 -1.06 -7.24
C LEU A 198 -13.96 -1.38 -6.35
N ILE A 199 -14.33 -2.66 -6.18
CA ILE A 199 -15.38 -3.09 -5.25
C ILE A 199 -15.05 -2.67 -3.81
N ILE A 200 -13.79 -2.84 -3.37
CA ILE A 200 -13.34 -2.34 -2.06
C ILE A 200 -13.58 -0.83 -1.94
N LEU A 201 -13.18 -0.04 -2.94
CA LEU A 201 -13.41 1.41 -2.91
C LEU A 201 -14.90 1.80 -2.97
N ASN A 202 -15.76 0.94 -3.52
CA ASN A 202 -17.22 1.12 -3.54
C ASN A 202 -17.91 0.73 -2.23
N SER A 203 -17.21 0.11 -1.27
CA SER A 203 -17.83 -0.31 0.00
C SER A 203 -18.21 0.89 0.86
N ASN A 204 -19.50 0.99 1.21
CA ASN A 204 -20.00 2.05 2.08
C ASN A 204 -19.36 1.98 3.48
N CYS A 205 -19.11 0.79 4.01
CA CYS A 205 -18.53 0.63 5.34
C CYS A 205 -17.11 1.25 5.43
N LEU A 206 -16.35 1.24 4.32
CA LEU A 206 -15.03 1.86 4.21
C LEU A 206 -15.14 3.35 3.93
N LEU A 207 -16.03 3.75 3.01
CA LEU A 207 -16.25 5.15 2.65
C LEU A 207 -16.74 5.97 3.84
N ASP A 208 -17.72 5.49 4.59
CA ASP A 208 -18.27 6.22 5.73
C ASP A 208 -17.20 6.40 6.82
N ASN A 209 -16.32 5.42 7.00
CA ASN A 209 -15.24 5.50 7.99
C ASN A 209 -14.20 6.58 7.61
N ILE A 210 -13.69 6.58 6.38
CA ILE A 210 -12.62 7.50 5.95
C ILE A 210 -13.08 8.96 5.84
N LEU A 211 -14.39 9.19 5.72
CA LEU A 211 -14.98 10.53 5.66
C LEU A 211 -15.10 11.19 7.04
N ILE A 212 -15.22 10.40 8.11
CA ILE A 212 -15.50 10.91 9.47
C ILE A 212 -14.30 10.85 10.42
N THR A 213 -13.33 9.95 10.18
CA THR A 213 -12.22 9.74 11.11
C THR A 213 -10.88 10.21 10.55
N THR A 214 -10.06 10.77 11.44
CA THR A 214 -8.62 11.04 11.21
C THR A 214 -7.74 9.89 11.70
N ASP A 215 -8.31 8.92 12.42
CA ASP A 215 -7.54 7.86 13.05
C ASP A 215 -7.16 6.77 12.03
N TYR A 216 -5.88 6.44 11.99
CA TYR A 216 -5.37 5.30 11.23
C TYR A 216 -5.86 3.99 11.86
N ASN A 217 -6.78 3.31 11.19
CA ASN A 217 -7.26 1.97 11.50
C ASN A 217 -7.20 1.07 10.25
N SER A 218 -7.57 -0.22 10.40
CA SER A 218 -7.51 -1.18 9.29
C SER A 218 -8.38 -0.79 8.09
N LYS A 219 -9.55 -0.17 8.31
CA LYS A 219 -10.44 0.33 7.24
C LYS A 219 -9.80 1.49 6.49
N THR A 220 -9.32 2.51 7.21
CA THR A 220 -8.64 3.65 6.57
C THR A 220 -7.38 3.23 5.83
N ASN A 221 -6.61 2.29 6.40
CA ASN A 221 -5.41 1.72 5.77
C ASN A 221 -5.75 0.95 4.49
N LEU A 222 -6.82 0.15 4.50
CA LEU A 222 -7.27 -0.54 3.30
C LEU A 222 -7.72 0.45 2.22
N THR A 223 -8.51 1.46 2.57
CA THR A 223 -8.91 2.51 1.62
C THR A 223 -7.70 3.25 1.05
N ASP A 224 -6.72 3.63 1.88
CA ASP A 224 -5.48 4.28 1.43
C ASP A 224 -4.71 3.38 0.44
N SER A 225 -4.50 2.12 0.78
CA SER A 225 -3.81 1.18 -0.11
C SER A 225 -4.56 0.98 -1.42
N ALA A 226 -5.88 0.81 -1.37
CA ALA A 226 -6.74 0.60 -2.53
C ALA A 226 -6.73 1.81 -3.48
N ILE A 227 -6.95 3.02 -2.97
CA ILE A 227 -6.96 4.22 -3.83
C ILE A 227 -5.58 4.50 -4.40
N SER A 228 -4.53 4.27 -3.61
CA SER A 228 -3.16 4.43 -4.08
C SER A 228 -2.82 3.43 -5.19
N PHE A 229 -3.29 2.18 -5.10
CA PHE A 229 -3.11 1.19 -6.17
C PHE A 229 -3.74 1.67 -7.48
N ILE A 230 -5.01 2.12 -7.44
CA ILE A 230 -5.70 2.67 -8.61
C ILE A 230 -4.95 3.88 -9.14
N PHE A 231 -4.58 4.83 -8.27
CA PHE A 231 -3.80 6.01 -8.66
C PHE A 231 -2.50 5.62 -9.39
N ASN A 232 -1.75 4.65 -8.88
CA ASN A 232 -0.50 4.21 -9.48
C ASN A 232 -0.70 3.60 -10.87
N LEU A 233 -1.81 2.90 -11.09
CA LEU A 233 -2.18 2.38 -12.41
C LEU A 233 -2.54 3.51 -13.39
N THR A 234 -3.17 4.60 -12.96
CA THR A 234 -3.55 5.72 -13.84
C THR A 234 -2.38 6.48 -14.48
N HIS A 235 -1.13 6.13 -14.14
CA HIS A 235 0.05 6.69 -14.82
C HIS A 235 0.31 6.03 -16.18
N ASP A 236 -0.30 4.87 -16.43
CA ASP A 236 -0.31 4.22 -17.73
C ASP A 236 -1.63 4.52 -18.45
N PHE A 237 -1.55 4.92 -19.72
CA PHE A 237 -2.72 5.33 -20.49
C PHE A 237 -3.67 4.16 -20.79
N ASP A 238 -3.13 2.97 -21.07
CA ASP A 238 -3.93 1.77 -21.33
C ASP A 238 -4.64 1.34 -20.05
N MET A 239 -3.93 1.31 -18.91
CA MET A 239 -4.53 0.99 -17.62
C MET A 239 -5.61 2.01 -17.22
N LEU A 240 -5.38 3.31 -17.47
CA LEU A 240 -6.39 4.34 -17.22
C LEU A 240 -7.66 4.08 -18.04
N THR A 241 -7.50 3.70 -19.31
CA THR A 241 -8.63 3.36 -20.19
C THR A 241 -9.39 2.14 -19.65
N ILE A 242 -8.68 1.07 -19.31
CA ILE A 242 -9.24 -0.14 -18.69
C ILE A 242 -10.02 0.18 -17.42
N ILE A 243 -9.48 1.02 -16.53
CA ILE A 243 -10.15 1.42 -15.29
C ILE A 243 -11.43 2.20 -15.59
N LYS A 244 -11.41 3.13 -16.54
CA LYS A 244 -12.58 3.95 -16.90
C LYS A 244 -13.71 3.14 -17.53
N GLU A 245 -13.38 2.09 -18.27
CA GLU A 245 -14.33 1.21 -18.94
C GLU A 245 -14.85 0.08 -18.04
N ASN A 246 -14.30 -0.04 -16.83
CA ASN A 246 -14.67 -1.07 -15.88
C ASN A 246 -16.08 -0.88 -15.33
N SER A 247 -16.87 -1.95 -15.20
CA SER A 247 -18.24 -1.88 -14.68
C SER A 247 -18.34 -1.46 -13.21
N PHE A 248 -17.28 -1.67 -12.43
CA PHE A 248 -17.22 -1.29 -11.01
C PHE A 248 -16.65 0.12 -10.80
N PHE A 249 -16.20 0.79 -11.86
CA PHE A 249 -15.70 2.15 -11.76
C PHE A 249 -16.83 3.15 -11.55
N SER A 250 -16.69 3.99 -10.53
CA SER A 250 -17.60 5.12 -10.29
C SER A 250 -16.82 6.38 -9.97
N LYS A 251 -17.03 7.43 -10.78
CA LYS A 251 -16.46 8.75 -10.54
C LYS A 251 -16.91 9.35 -9.20
N ASP A 252 -18.12 9.01 -8.75
CA ASP A 252 -18.73 9.54 -7.54
C ASP A 252 -17.98 9.14 -6.27
N ILE A 253 -17.28 8.00 -6.30
CA ILE A 253 -16.44 7.57 -5.17
C ILE A 253 -15.27 8.50 -4.99
N PHE A 254 -14.58 8.85 -6.06
CA PHE A 254 -13.45 9.79 -5.97
C PHE A 254 -13.93 11.20 -5.59
N LEU A 255 -15.14 11.60 -6.03
CA LEU A 255 -15.80 12.84 -5.59
C LEU A 255 -16.19 12.83 -4.11
N LYS A 256 -16.48 11.68 -3.51
CA LYS A 256 -16.64 11.54 -2.06
C LYS A 256 -15.28 11.59 -1.36
N LEU A 257 -14.32 10.79 -1.83
CA LEU A 257 -13.00 10.64 -1.20
C LEU A 257 -12.16 11.93 -1.18
N LYS A 258 -12.39 12.88 -2.10
CA LYS A 258 -11.77 14.22 -1.99
C LYS A 258 -12.16 14.98 -0.72
N ASN A 259 -13.27 14.64 -0.09
CA ASN A 259 -13.72 15.24 1.16
C ASN A 259 -13.28 14.43 2.40
N SER A 260 -12.44 13.40 2.22
CA SER A 260 -11.91 12.60 3.33
C SER A 260 -11.02 13.40 4.27
N GLN A 261 -10.89 12.92 5.51
CA GLN A 261 -9.99 13.51 6.50
C GLN A 261 -8.52 13.09 6.29
N GLY A 262 -8.28 12.01 5.53
CA GLY A 262 -6.93 11.52 5.24
C GLY A 262 -6.28 12.26 4.07
N ASP A 263 -5.24 13.05 4.33
CA ASP A 263 -4.55 13.88 3.33
C ASP A 263 -4.09 13.07 2.09
N ARG A 264 -3.56 11.86 2.29
CA ARG A 264 -3.09 10.99 1.18
C ARG A 264 -4.24 10.47 0.32
N VAL A 265 -5.32 10.03 0.95
CA VAL A 265 -6.53 9.54 0.25
C VAL A 265 -7.14 10.68 -0.56
N LYS A 266 -7.29 11.85 0.07
CA LYS A 266 -7.74 13.08 -0.59
C LYS A 266 -6.89 13.40 -1.82
N LEU A 267 -5.57 13.42 -1.69
CA LEU A 267 -4.68 13.69 -2.83
C LEU A 267 -4.88 12.68 -3.96
N HIS A 268 -4.81 11.38 -3.68
CA HIS A 268 -4.95 10.36 -4.71
C HIS A 268 -6.31 10.43 -5.40
N ALA A 269 -7.39 10.72 -4.67
CA ALA A 269 -8.71 10.92 -5.24
C ALA A 269 -8.71 12.10 -6.23
N LEU A 270 -8.13 13.24 -5.84
CA LEU A 270 -8.02 14.43 -6.69
C LEU A 270 -7.15 14.18 -7.93
N MET A 271 -6.05 13.44 -7.79
CA MET A 271 -5.17 13.07 -8.90
C MET A 271 -5.83 12.10 -9.89
N ILE A 272 -6.67 11.20 -9.42
CA ILE A 272 -7.48 10.34 -10.30
C ILE A 272 -8.52 11.20 -11.01
N LEU A 273 -9.27 12.04 -10.28
CA LEU A 273 -10.27 12.97 -10.83
C LEU A 273 -9.68 13.85 -11.94
N SER A 274 -8.47 14.38 -11.74
CA SER A 274 -7.77 15.21 -12.75
C SER A 274 -7.51 14.51 -14.08
N LYS A 275 -7.52 13.17 -14.09
CA LYS A 275 -7.25 12.35 -15.28
C LYS A 275 -8.52 11.80 -15.93
N ILE A 276 -9.62 11.68 -15.18
CA ILE A 276 -10.87 11.07 -15.66
C ILE A 276 -11.94 12.09 -16.03
N LEU A 277 -11.96 13.26 -15.38
CA LEU A 277 -12.98 14.27 -15.63
C LEU A 277 -12.68 15.02 -16.92
N ASN A 278 -13.72 15.29 -17.69
CA ASN A 278 -13.64 16.21 -18.82
C ASN A 278 -13.78 17.68 -18.33
N GLU A 279 -13.56 18.62 -19.24
CA GLU A 279 -13.65 20.06 -18.95
C GLU A 279 -14.99 20.47 -18.34
N GLN A 280 -16.11 19.93 -18.84
CA GLN A 280 -17.44 20.28 -18.36
C GLN A 280 -17.69 19.75 -16.94
N ASP A 281 -17.25 18.52 -16.65
CA ASP A 281 -17.31 17.96 -15.30
C ASP A 281 -16.47 18.79 -14.32
N ILE A 282 -15.28 19.25 -14.74
CA ILE A 282 -14.39 20.08 -13.91
C ILE A 282 -15.03 21.45 -13.63
N LEU A 283 -15.61 22.11 -14.64
CA LEU A 283 -16.32 23.39 -14.48
C LEU A 283 -17.52 23.30 -13.53
N ASN A 284 -18.10 22.10 -13.40
CA ASN A 284 -19.23 21.83 -12.52
C ASN A 284 -18.79 21.34 -11.12
N LEU A 285 -17.49 21.18 -10.86
CA LEU A 285 -17.00 20.89 -9.51
C LEU A 285 -17.12 22.15 -8.66
N ASP A 286 -17.89 22.06 -7.58
CA ASP A 286 -17.82 23.06 -6.52
C ASP A 286 -16.37 23.12 -6.00
N HIS A 287 -15.82 24.33 -5.91
CA HIS A 287 -14.49 24.63 -5.37
C HIS A 287 -13.29 24.14 -6.20
N ILE A 288 -13.25 24.40 -7.52
CA ILE A 288 -12.03 24.21 -8.35
C ILE A 288 -10.78 24.84 -7.72
N ASP A 289 -10.92 26.03 -7.12
CA ASP A 289 -9.80 26.73 -6.48
C ASP A 289 -9.29 25.96 -5.24
N GLU A 290 -10.15 25.22 -4.54
CA GLU A 290 -9.76 24.32 -3.44
C GLU A 290 -8.94 23.14 -3.98
N LEU A 291 -9.33 22.60 -5.13
CA LEU A 291 -8.63 21.53 -5.85
C LEU A 291 -7.19 21.95 -6.18
N THR A 292 -7.01 23.09 -6.84
CA THR A 292 -5.68 23.66 -7.13
C THR A 292 -4.91 23.99 -5.85
N SER A 293 -5.58 24.49 -4.80
CA SER A 293 -4.95 24.79 -3.52
C SER A 293 -4.42 23.55 -2.81
N ILE A 294 -5.14 22.42 -2.85
CA ILE A 294 -4.71 21.15 -2.25
C ILE A 294 -3.49 20.60 -2.97
N PHE A 295 -3.45 20.69 -4.30
CA PHE A 295 -2.26 20.33 -5.07
C PHE A 295 -1.05 21.19 -4.71
N ILE A 296 -1.23 22.50 -4.59
CA ILE A 296 -0.17 23.44 -4.22
C ILE A 296 0.30 23.24 -2.78
N ASP A 297 -0.63 23.08 -1.83
CA ASP A 297 -0.33 22.81 -0.42
C ASP A 297 0.40 21.46 -0.26
N TYR A 298 -0.05 20.41 -0.96
CA TYR A 298 0.65 19.14 -0.97
C TYR A 298 2.05 19.25 -1.57
N LEU A 299 2.22 19.96 -2.70
CA LEU A 299 3.54 20.23 -3.28
C LEU A 299 4.44 21.00 -2.31
N SER A 300 3.92 22.02 -1.64
CA SER A 300 4.65 22.79 -0.62
C SER A 300 5.11 21.87 0.51
N ARG A 301 4.18 21.09 1.10
CA ARG A 301 4.49 20.12 2.16
C ARG A 301 5.46 19.04 1.70
N ALA A 302 5.37 18.57 0.46
CA ALA A 302 6.26 17.56 -0.09
C ALA A 302 7.68 18.09 -0.35
N MET A 303 7.81 19.37 -0.71
CA MET A 303 9.10 20.05 -0.84
C MET A 303 9.72 20.39 0.52
N ASP A 304 8.89 20.68 1.53
CA ASP A 304 9.32 21.08 2.87
C ASP A 304 9.48 19.90 3.85
N ASP A 305 9.05 18.67 3.50
CA ASP A 305 9.09 17.51 4.40
C ASP A 305 10.50 16.89 4.51
N PRO A 306 11.19 17.04 5.66
CA PRO A 306 12.51 16.47 5.88
C PRO A 306 12.48 14.94 6.09
N CYS A 307 11.29 14.33 6.21
CA CYS A 307 11.12 12.90 6.50
C CYS A 307 10.77 12.07 5.25
N HIS A 308 10.74 12.66 4.05
CA HIS A 308 10.45 11.98 2.78
C HIS A 308 9.12 11.20 2.75
N THR A 309 8.17 11.50 3.64
CA THR A 309 6.91 10.76 3.77
C THR A 309 6.00 11.02 2.57
N PHE A 310 6.14 12.19 1.95
CA PHE A 310 5.39 12.61 0.77
C PHE A 310 6.13 12.40 -0.57
N GLN A 311 7.32 11.80 -0.57
CA GLN A 311 8.12 11.54 -1.79
C GLN A 311 7.65 10.34 -2.63
N ASP A 312 6.66 9.58 -2.14
CA ASP A 312 6.07 8.44 -2.89
C ASP A 312 5.32 8.89 -4.16
N VAL A 313 4.99 10.17 -4.31
CA VAL A 313 4.40 10.74 -5.53
C VAL A 313 5.46 11.61 -6.23
N PRO A 314 6.02 11.16 -7.37
CA PRO A 314 6.96 11.96 -8.15
C PRO A 314 6.39 13.36 -8.45
N ILE A 315 7.16 14.41 -8.15
CA ILE A 315 6.77 15.82 -8.39
C ILE A 315 6.32 16.02 -9.85
N GLU A 316 6.96 15.35 -10.79
CA GLU A 316 6.60 15.36 -12.21
C GLU A 316 5.14 14.91 -12.48
N HIS A 317 4.64 13.93 -11.73
CA HIS A 317 3.26 13.46 -11.84
C HIS A 317 2.26 14.44 -11.24
N LEU A 318 2.61 15.11 -10.14
CA LEU A 318 1.82 16.22 -9.59
C LEU A 318 1.72 17.37 -10.60
N LEU A 319 2.84 17.74 -11.23
CA LEU A 319 2.88 18.78 -12.25
C LEU A 319 2.08 18.42 -13.51
N THR A 320 2.10 17.14 -13.91
CA THR A 320 1.31 16.65 -15.06
C THR A 320 -0.19 16.66 -14.77
N SER A 321 -0.61 16.28 -13.57
CA SER A 321 -2.01 16.38 -13.12
C SER A 321 -2.48 17.84 -13.04
N LEU A 322 -1.64 18.74 -12.51
CA LEU A 322 -1.90 20.18 -12.49
C LEU A 322 -2.01 20.78 -13.89
N LYS A 323 -1.17 20.33 -14.83
CA LYS A 323 -1.25 20.74 -16.24
C LYS A 323 -2.64 20.41 -16.83
N GLY A 324 -3.18 19.22 -16.56
CA GLY A 324 -4.54 18.86 -16.97
C GLY A 324 -5.62 19.83 -16.48
N MET A 325 -5.43 20.41 -15.29
CA MET A 325 -6.37 21.36 -14.68
C MET A 325 -6.17 22.81 -15.15
N PHE A 326 -4.92 23.26 -15.33
CA PHE A 326 -4.60 24.63 -15.75
C PHE A 326 -4.88 24.91 -17.23
N PHE A 327 -4.86 23.91 -18.11
CA PHE A 327 -5.13 24.11 -19.54
C PHE A 327 -6.63 24.20 -19.90
N LEU A 328 -7.52 24.13 -18.90
CA LEU A 328 -8.94 24.44 -19.03
C LEU A 328 -9.22 25.95 -18.96
N ASP A 329 -8.17 26.76 -18.78
CA ASP A 329 -8.28 28.20 -18.58
C ASP A 329 -8.12 29.04 -19.87
N LYS A 330 -8.68 28.58 -20.99
CA LYS A 330 -8.88 29.47 -22.16
C LYS A 330 -10.05 30.44 -21.98
N ASN A 331 -10.84 30.28 -20.91
CA ASN A 331 -12.01 31.12 -20.64
C ASN A 331 -11.86 32.15 -19.49
N ARG A 332 -10.88 32.08 -18.55
CA ARG A 332 -10.66 33.20 -17.59
C ARG A 332 -9.89 34.39 -18.18
N GLN A 333 -9.38 34.33 -19.41
CA GLN A 333 -8.90 35.55 -20.11
C GLN A 333 -10.00 36.60 -20.34
N ARG A 334 -11.28 36.26 -20.11
CA ARG A 334 -12.37 37.26 -20.07
C ARG A 334 -12.56 37.94 -18.72
N VAL A 335 -12.08 37.35 -17.61
CA VAL A 335 -12.25 37.91 -16.26
C VAL A 335 -11.08 38.80 -15.87
N TYR A 336 -9.87 38.54 -16.39
CA TYR A 336 -8.70 39.40 -16.16
C TYR A 336 -8.63 40.65 -17.05
N ASN A 337 -9.51 40.81 -18.04
CA ASN A 337 -9.65 42.06 -18.80
C ASN A 337 -10.62 43.07 -18.14
N LYS A 338 -10.87 42.93 -16.84
CA LYS A 338 -11.72 43.83 -16.05
C LYS A 338 -11.11 44.28 -14.72
N PHE A 339 -9.80 44.15 -14.53
CA PHE A 339 -9.05 44.78 -13.45
C PHE A 339 -7.89 45.59 -14.00
#